data_AF-A0A971SP14-F1
#
_entry.id   AF-A0A971SP14-F1
#
_cell.length_a   1.000
_cell.length_b   1.000
_cell.length_c   1.000
_cell.angle_alpha   90.00
_cell.angle_beta   90.00
_cell.angle_gamma   90.00
#
_symmetry.space_group_name_H-M   'P 1'
#
loop_
_entity.id
_entity.type
_entity.pdbx_description
1 polymer ?
#
loop_
_entity_poly.entity_id
_entity_poly.type
_entity_poly.pdbx_seq_one_letter_code
_entity_poly.pdbx_strand_id
1 'polypeptide(L)'
;MRWINFADKLPGYRRELVLAETRLDHYDEFRRFFRQELQLQPGDVDGGNNHYFQADSGRIYEVVFVGKTGRPFPCGLEILLLVEDIDPLPEDDEIDKDLWEFLRWIIAGVGGEWTLEALESTGYLYRVPFARRPVK
;
A
#
# COMPACT_ATOMS: atom_id res chain seq x y z
N MET A 1 -10.40 1.64 4.45
CA MET A 1 -9.10 2.36 4.45
C MET A 1 -9.33 3.78 4.01
N ARG A 2 -8.53 4.70 4.53
CA ARG A 2 -8.61 6.12 4.19
C ARG A 2 -7.24 6.77 4.17
N TRP A 3 -6.97 7.62 3.19
CA TRP A 3 -5.79 8.48 3.19
C TRP A 3 -5.95 9.58 4.26
N ILE A 4 -4.87 9.86 4.99
CA ILE A 4 -4.85 10.80 6.11
C ILE A 4 -3.62 11.72 6.04
N ASN A 5 -3.70 12.87 6.71
CA ASN A 5 -2.52 13.69 7.00
C ASN A 5 -1.99 13.33 8.38
N PHE A 6 -0.73 12.87 8.45
CA PHE A 6 -0.14 12.34 9.68
C PHE A 6 1.27 12.88 9.99
N ALA A 7 1.85 13.72 9.13
CA ALA A 7 3.26 14.11 9.21
C ALA A 7 3.65 14.75 10.56
N ASP A 8 2.80 15.59 11.14
CA ASP A 8 3.09 16.29 12.41
C ASP A 8 3.12 15.38 13.65
N LYS A 9 2.65 14.13 13.53
CA LYS A 9 2.54 13.18 14.65
C LYS A 9 3.64 12.12 14.67
N LEU A 10 4.55 12.13 13.69
CA LEU A 10 5.63 11.16 13.54
C LEU A 10 6.57 11.01 14.74
N PRO A 11 6.93 12.05 15.52
CA PRO A 11 7.95 11.93 16.58
C PRO A 11 7.65 10.94 17.72
N GLY A 12 6.48 10.28 17.74
CA GLY A 12 6.14 9.21 18.69
C GLY A 12 5.99 7.80 18.08
N TYR A 13 6.27 7.64 16.78
CA TYR A 13 6.09 6.37 16.07
C TYR A 13 7.42 5.84 15.53
N ARG A 14 7.63 4.54 15.69
CA ARG A 14 8.64 3.77 14.95
C ARG A 14 8.04 3.25 13.64
N ARG A 15 8.90 3.10 12.64
CA ARG A 15 8.54 2.57 11.31
C ARG A 15 8.99 1.13 11.20
N GLU A 16 8.08 0.24 10.83
CA GLU A 16 8.39 -1.15 10.50
C GLU A 16 8.08 -1.41 9.03
N LEU A 17 9.06 -1.85 8.23
CA LEU A 17 8.84 -2.13 6.82
C LEU A 17 8.05 -3.43 6.66
N VAL A 18 6.83 -3.35 6.12
CA VAL A 18 5.94 -4.52 5.98
C VAL A 18 5.76 -4.96 4.53
N LEU A 19 6.02 -4.09 3.55
CA LEU A 19 5.95 -4.44 2.13
C LEU A 19 6.91 -3.59 1.30
N ALA A 20 7.58 -4.20 0.33
CA ALA A 20 8.37 -3.52 -0.68
C ALA A 20 8.06 -4.07 -2.09
N GLU A 21 7.61 -3.20 -2.99
CA GLU A 21 7.40 -3.49 -4.41
C GLU A 21 8.40 -2.65 -5.23
N THR A 22 9.21 -3.29 -6.06
CA THR A 22 10.35 -2.65 -6.75
C THR A 22 10.15 -2.44 -8.25
N ARG A 23 9.03 -2.94 -8.78
CA ARG A 23 8.65 -2.95 -10.19
C ARG A 23 7.17 -2.58 -10.36
N LEU A 24 6.72 -1.54 -9.65
CA LEU A 24 5.37 -0.99 -9.77
C LEU A 24 5.04 -0.51 -11.21
N ASP A 25 6.07 -0.16 -11.96
CA ASP A 25 6.04 0.22 -13.38
C ASP A 25 6.13 -0.99 -14.34
N HIS A 26 6.05 -2.24 -13.86
CA HIS A 26 5.94 -3.41 -14.73
C HIS A 26 4.68 -3.34 -15.59
N TYR A 27 3.59 -2.86 -14.99
CA TYR A 27 2.32 -2.55 -15.61
C TYR A 27 2.06 -1.04 -15.43
N ASP A 28 2.06 -0.28 -16.52
CA ASP A 28 2.07 1.19 -16.48
C ASP A 28 0.82 1.76 -15.78
N GLU A 29 -0.30 1.06 -15.86
CA GLU A 29 -1.58 1.44 -15.26
C GLU A 29 -1.51 1.57 -13.73
N PHE A 30 -0.72 0.75 -13.03
CA PHE A 30 -0.54 0.85 -11.58
C PHE A 30 0.19 2.14 -11.22
N ARG A 31 1.33 2.39 -11.87
CA ARG A 31 2.06 3.65 -11.70
C ARG A 31 1.18 4.86 -12.03
N ARG A 32 0.39 4.81 -13.13
CA ARG A 32 -0.51 5.91 -13.50
C ARG A 32 -1.58 6.14 -12.45
N PHE A 33 -2.18 5.07 -11.95
CA PHE A 33 -3.18 5.12 -10.91
C PHE A 33 -2.66 5.86 -9.68
N PHE A 34 -1.51 5.44 -9.13
CA PHE A 34 -0.91 6.12 -7.98
C PHE A 34 -0.62 7.60 -8.23
N ARG A 35 -0.04 7.94 -9.39
CA ARG A 35 0.23 9.34 -9.75
C ARG A 35 -1.02 10.20 -9.83
N GLN A 36 -2.12 9.65 -10.34
CA GLN A 36 -3.35 10.39 -10.53
C GLN A 36 -4.11 10.52 -9.21
N GLU A 37 -4.28 9.40 -8.52
CA GLU A 37 -5.08 9.30 -7.30
C GLU A 37 -4.45 10.08 -6.14
N LEU A 38 -3.13 10.05 -6.01
CA LEU A 38 -2.39 10.76 -4.96
C LEU A 38 -1.72 12.04 -5.45
N GLN A 39 -1.92 12.41 -6.72
CA GLN A 39 -1.35 13.61 -7.35
C GLN A 39 0.18 13.69 -7.24
N LEU A 40 0.85 12.53 -7.29
CA LEU A 40 2.29 12.41 -7.00
C LEU A 40 3.16 13.27 -7.93
N GLN A 41 4.09 13.98 -7.30
CA GLN A 41 5.16 14.76 -7.91
C GLN A 41 6.50 14.01 -7.78
N PRO A 42 7.49 14.27 -8.65
CA PRO A 42 8.81 13.63 -8.55
C PRO A 42 9.56 13.80 -7.22
N GLY A 43 9.17 14.78 -6.39
CA GLY A 43 9.73 15.00 -5.05
C GLY A 43 9.04 14.24 -3.92
N ASP A 44 7.98 13.49 -4.21
CA ASP A 44 7.22 12.69 -3.23
C ASP A 44 7.90 11.33 -3.01
N VAL A 45 9.18 11.38 -2.65
CA VAL A 45 10.05 10.26 -2.27
C VAL A 45 10.35 10.33 -0.78
N ASP A 46 11.09 9.35 -0.24
CA ASP A 46 11.53 9.37 1.16
C ASP A 46 12.18 10.71 1.55
N GLY A 47 11.81 11.22 2.72
CA GLY A 47 12.20 12.54 3.22
C GLY A 47 11.50 13.74 2.55
N GLY A 48 10.63 13.50 1.55
CA GLY A 48 9.79 14.49 0.89
C GLY A 48 8.37 14.54 1.46
N ASN A 49 7.36 14.63 0.58
CA ASN A 49 5.96 14.49 1.00
C ASN A 49 5.58 13.01 1.07
N ASN A 50 5.59 12.45 2.28
CA ASN A 50 5.17 11.08 2.50
C ASN A 50 3.64 10.98 2.55
N HIS A 51 3.11 9.84 2.10
CA HIS A 51 1.68 9.56 2.08
C HIS A 51 1.31 8.59 3.18
N TYR A 52 0.14 8.78 3.78
CA TYR A 52 -0.29 7.95 4.91
C TYR A 52 -1.72 7.47 4.69
N PHE A 53 -1.97 6.20 4.98
CA PHE A 53 -3.33 5.69 5.07
C PHE A 53 -3.58 5.03 6.42
N GLN A 54 -4.84 5.09 6.84
CA GLN A 54 -5.33 4.31 7.96
C GLN A 54 -6.14 3.14 7.42
N ALA A 55 -5.76 1.92 7.80
CA ALA A 55 -6.51 0.70 7.49
C ALA A 55 -7.81 0.63 8.33
N ASP A 56 -8.72 -0.26 7.97
CA ASP A 56 -9.97 -0.45 8.73
C ASP A 56 -9.73 -0.96 10.17
N SER A 57 -8.59 -1.59 10.42
CA SER A 57 -8.11 -1.93 11.77
C SER A 57 -7.82 -0.71 12.66
N GLY A 58 -7.68 0.48 12.07
CA GLY A 58 -7.25 1.70 12.73
C GLY A 58 -5.74 1.95 12.72
N ARG A 59 -4.94 0.96 12.28
CA ARG A 59 -3.48 1.09 12.13
C ARG A 59 -3.13 2.07 11.02
N ILE A 60 -1.99 2.73 11.18
CA ILE A 60 -1.52 3.76 10.26
C ILE A 60 -0.29 3.25 9.54
N TYR A 61 -0.30 3.43 8.23
CA TYR A 61 0.78 3.03 7.34
C TYR A 61 1.28 4.25 6.59
N GLU A 62 2.59 4.35 6.48
CA GLU A 62 3.29 5.27 5.59
C GLU A 62 3.58 4.56 4.27
N VAL A 63 3.34 5.24 3.15
CA VAL A 63 3.65 4.78 1.81
C VAL A 63 4.70 5.69 1.23
N VAL A 64 5.87 5.11 0.99
CA VAL A 64 7.04 5.80 0.41
C VAL A 64 7.18 5.36 -1.03
N PHE A 65 7.13 6.31 -1.97
CA PHE A 65 7.29 6.01 -3.37
C PHE A 65 8.76 6.04 -3.79
N VAL A 66 9.17 5.05 -4.57
CA VAL A 66 10.57 4.87 -4.97
C VAL A 66 10.79 5.41 -6.38
N GLY A 67 11.70 6.38 -6.50
CA GLY A 67 12.27 6.84 -7.77
C GLY A 67 13.60 6.14 -8.06
N LYS A 68 13.84 5.80 -9.34
CA LYS A 68 15.13 5.30 -9.82
C LYS A 68 15.52 6.03 -11.10
N THR A 69 16.78 6.41 -11.21
CA THR A 69 17.33 7.07 -12.42
C THR A 69 17.02 6.23 -13.66
N GLY A 70 16.51 6.89 -14.71
CA GLY A 70 16.17 6.25 -15.98
C GLY A 70 14.85 5.48 -15.99
N ARG A 71 14.07 5.48 -14.89
CA ARG A 71 12.73 4.88 -14.84
C ARG A 71 11.67 5.93 -14.56
N PRO A 72 10.45 5.80 -15.13
CA PRO A 72 9.32 6.64 -14.75
C PRO A 72 9.01 6.54 -13.26
N PHE A 73 8.77 7.67 -12.60
CA PHE A 73 8.34 7.71 -11.20
C PHE A 73 6.81 7.56 -11.06
N PRO A 74 6.30 6.84 -10.04
CA PRO A 74 7.06 5.92 -9.18
C PRO A 74 7.38 4.59 -9.89
N CYS A 75 8.56 4.04 -9.61
CA CYS A 75 8.96 2.73 -10.13
C CYS A 75 8.81 1.60 -9.09
N GLY A 76 8.49 1.96 -7.86
CA GLY A 76 8.27 1.08 -6.73
C GLY A 76 7.61 1.83 -5.58
N LEU A 77 7.27 1.10 -4.53
CA LEU A 77 6.80 1.65 -3.26
C LEU A 77 7.24 0.77 -2.10
N GLU A 78 7.32 1.38 -0.93
CA GLU A 78 7.51 0.73 0.36
C GLU A 78 6.32 1.11 1.25
N ILE A 79 5.81 0.16 2.02
CA ILE A 79 4.76 0.38 3.01
C ILE A 79 5.36 0.09 4.37
N LEU A 80 5.28 1.08 5.26
CA LEU A 80 5.79 0.99 6.61
C LEU A 80 4.62 1.11 7.58
N LEU A 81 4.50 0.17 8.52
CA LEU A 81 3.58 0.28 9.64
C LEU A 81 4.15 1.29 10.64
N LEU A 82 3.31 2.24 11.07
CA LEU A 82 3.64 3.16 12.16
C LEU A 82 3.16 2.55 13.47
N VAL A 83 4.10 2.27 14.37
CA VAL A 83 3.83 1.68 15.69
C VAL A 83 4.26 2.67 16.76
N GLU A 84 3.42 2.90 17.77
CA GLU A 84 3.82 3.73 18.91
C GLU A 84 5.03 3.07 19.59
N ASP A 85 6.04 3.85 19.93
CA ASP A 85 7.40 3.35 20.22
C ASP A 85 7.47 2.18 21.23
N ILE A 86 6.55 2.16 22.20
CA ILE A 86 6.48 1.14 23.26
C ILE A 86 5.58 -0.08 22.93
N ASP A 87 4.74 0.01 21.90
CA ASP A 87 3.76 -1.02 21.62
C ASP A 87 4.40 -2.23 20.91
N PRO A 88 3.92 -3.46 21.15
CA PRO A 88 4.35 -4.62 20.38
C PRO A 88 3.91 -4.49 18.91
N LEU A 89 4.63 -5.16 18.01
CA LEU A 89 4.13 -5.33 16.64
C LEU A 89 2.84 -6.16 16.67
N PRO A 90 1.85 -5.85 15.81
CA PRO A 90 0.70 -6.72 15.58
C PRO A 90 1.15 -8.09 15.06
N GLU A 91 0.26 -9.08 15.13
CA GLU A 91 0.51 -10.37 14.50
C GLU A 91 0.56 -10.21 12.97
N ASP A 92 1.38 -11.00 12.28
CA ASP A 92 1.58 -10.93 10.83
C ASP A 92 0.25 -11.03 10.06
N ASP A 93 -0.66 -11.92 10.49
CA ASP A 93 -2.00 -12.07 9.90
C ASP A 93 -2.81 -10.76 9.96
N GLU A 94 -2.64 -9.95 11.00
CA GLU A 94 -3.34 -8.67 11.11
C GLU A 94 -2.77 -7.62 10.15
N ILE A 95 -1.45 -7.64 9.92
CA ILE A 95 -0.77 -6.78 8.94
C ILE A 95 -1.17 -7.20 7.53
N ASP A 96 -1.13 -8.50 7.23
CA ASP A 96 -1.53 -9.06 5.93
C ASP A 96 -2.98 -8.71 5.58
N LYS A 97 -3.88 -8.66 6.57
CA LYS A 97 -5.26 -8.23 6.36
C LYS A 97 -5.36 -6.77 5.92
N ASP A 98 -4.60 -5.89 6.56
CA ASP A 98 -4.56 -4.46 6.22
C ASP A 98 -3.89 -4.25 4.84
N LEU A 99 -2.84 -5.01 4.53
CA LEU A 99 -2.19 -4.99 3.21
C LEU A 99 -3.10 -5.55 2.11
N TRP A 100 -3.90 -6.57 2.41
CA TRP A 100 -4.93 -7.09 1.50
C TRP A 100 -5.97 -6.02 1.18
N GLU A 101 -6.36 -5.22 2.18
CA GLU A 101 -7.24 -4.09 1.99
C GLU A 101 -6.63 -3.03 1.05
N PHE A 102 -5.36 -2.68 1.26
CA PHE A 102 -4.61 -1.79 0.38
C PHE A 102 -4.56 -2.31 -1.07
N LEU A 103 -4.28 -3.60 -1.25
CA LEU A 103 -4.25 -4.24 -2.56
C LEU A 103 -5.62 -4.21 -3.24
N ARG A 104 -6.70 -4.46 -2.50
CA ARG A 104 -8.07 -4.33 -3.03
C ARG A 104 -8.34 -2.90 -3.52
N TRP A 105 -7.92 -1.89 -2.77
CA TRP A 105 -8.08 -0.50 -3.18
C TRP A 105 -7.32 -0.20 -4.48
N ILE A 106 -6.08 -0.69 -4.62
CA ILE A 106 -5.32 -0.57 -5.88
C ILE A 106 -6.08 -1.21 -7.04
N ILE A 107 -6.47 -2.48 -6.89
CA ILE A 107 -7.12 -3.23 -7.98
C ILE A 107 -8.45 -2.60 -8.38
N ALA A 108 -9.25 -2.14 -7.41
CA ALA A 108 -10.49 -1.42 -7.68
C ALA A 108 -10.27 -0.10 -8.42
N GLY A 109 -9.18 0.62 -8.09
CA GLY A 109 -8.85 1.91 -8.70
C GLY A 109 -8.20 1.81 -10.09
N VAL A 110 -7.33 0.83 -10.31
CA VAL A 110 -6.72 0.55 -11.61
C VAL A 110 -7.78 0.07 -12.61
N GLY A 111 -8.61 -0.89 -12.20
CA GLY A 111 -9.71 -1.43 -13.00
C GLY A 111 -9.27 -2.10 -14.31
N GLY A 112 -10.18 -2.12 -15.29
CA GLY A 112 -9.94 -2.79 -16.59
C GLY A 112 -9.92 -4.31 -16.45
N GLU A 113 -8.81 -4.93 -16.83
CA GLU A 113 -8.60 -6.38 -16.68
C GLU A 113 -8.33 -6.78 -15.22
N TRP A 114 -7.95 -5.82 -14.38
CA TRP A 114 -7.69 -5.99 -12.96
C TRP A 114 -9.01 -5.86 -12.20
N THR A 115 -9.67 -6.99 -11.95
CA THR A 115 -10.94 -7.01 -11.22
C THR A 115 -10.74 -7.50 -9.79
N LEU A 116 -11.57 -7.00 -8.87
CA LEU A 116 -11.61 -7.52 -7.50
C LEU A 116 -11.96 -9.01 -7.48
N GLU A 117 -12.81 -9.47 -8.39
CA GLU A 117 -13.17 -10.89 -8.49
C GLU A 117 -11.96 -11.76 -8.85
N ALA A 118 -11.13 -11.32 -9.81
CA ALA A 118 -9.90 -12.01 -10.17
C ALA A 118 -8.89 -12.01 -9.02
N LEU A 119 -8.76 -10.88 -8.30
CA LEU A 119 -7.92 -10.78 -7.09
C LEU A 119 -8.35 -11.79 -6.03
N GLU A 120 -9.64 -11.81 -5.68
CA GLU A 120 -10.20 -12.68 -4.64
C GLU A 120 -10.06 -14.16 -5.03
N SER A 121 -10.34 -14.49 -6.29
CA SER A 121 -10.19 -15.85 -6.81
C SER A 121 -8.74 -16.34 -6.77
N THR A 122 -7.80 -15.46 -7.14
CA THR A 122 -6.37 -15.74 -7.10
C THR A 122 -5.88 -15.89 -5.67
N GLY A 123 -6.24 -14.96 -4.79
CA GLY A 123 -5.91 -15.03 -3.36
C GLY A 123 -6.44 -16.30 -2.71
N TYR A 124 -7.68 -16.70 -3.02
CA TYR A 124 -8.25 -17.94 -2.53
C TYR A 124 -7.47 -19.17 -3.00
N LEU A 125 -7.06 -19.21 -4.28
CA LEU A 125 -6.25 -20.30 -4.83
C LEU A 125 -4.88 -20.42 -4.12
N TYR A 126 -4.26 -19.28 -3.82
CA TYR A 126 -3.00 -19.20 -3.07
C TYR A 126 -3.17 -19.27 -1.54
N ARG A 127 -4.40 -19.51 -1.06
CA ARG A 127 -4.73 -19.62 0.38
C ARG A 127 -4.39 -18.38 1.19
N VAL A 128 -4.52 -17.19 0.61
CA VAL A 128 -4.49 -15.93 1.36
C VAL A 128 -5.67 -15.94 2.34
N PRO A 129 -5.46 -15.82 3.66
CA PRO A 129 -6.53 -15.98 4.66
C PRO A 129 -7.72 -15.02 4.48
N PHE A 130 -7.46 -13.84 3.92
CA PHE A 130 -8.44 -12.76 3.77
C PHE A 130 -9.15 -12.74 2.41
N ALA A 131 -8.73 -13.60 1.49
CA ALA A 131 -9.34 -13.71 0.18
C ALA A 131 -10.71 -14.38 0.28
N ARG A 132 -11.70 -13.78 -0.37
CA ARG A 132 -13.06 -14.33 -0.40
C ARG A 132 -13.11 -15.49 -1.37
N ARG A 133 -13.80 -16.55 -0.96
CA ARG A 133 -14.14 -17.64 -1.87
C ARG A 133 -14.97 -17.07 -3.04
N PRO A 134 -14.61 -17.37 -4.30
CA PRO A 134 -15.41 -16.96 -5.44
C PRO A 134 -16.83 -17.49 -5.31
N VAL A 135 -17.81 -16.61 -5.52
CA VAL A 135 -19.22 -17.02 -5.62
C VAL A 135 -19.43 -17.52 -7.04
N LYS A 136 -19.89 -18.76 -7.18
CA LYS A 136 -20.23 -19.36 -8.48
C LYS A 136 -21.44 -18.70 -9.12
#